data_AF-A0A9E5T959-F1
#
_entry.id   AF-A0A9E5T959-F1
#
_cell.length_a   1.000
_cell.length_b   1.000
_cell.length_c   1.000
_cell.angle_alpha   90.00
_cell.angle_beta   90.00
_cell.angle_gamma   90.00
#
_symmetry.space_group_name_H-M   'P 1'
#
loop_
_entity.id
_entity.type
_entity.pdbx_description
1 polymer ?
#
loop_
_entity_poly.entity_id
_entity_poly.type
_entity_poly.pdbx_seq_one_letter_code
_entity_poly.pdbx_strand_id
1 'polypeptide(L)'
;MNTRTTRRYMKQHGIVGLTADFSEESPEIEQLMRDLGRIGNALPFYAIFPGNGQPPITFDGILTQGRLLDKLKEAGPATTISVSQTTNSAAATN
;
A
#
# COMPACT_ATOMS: atom_id res chain seq x y z
N MET A 1 -4.24 14.15 -1.15
CA MET A 1 -4.58 13.10 -2.16
C MET A 1 -5.53 13.56 -3.27
N ASN A 2 -6.42 14.54 -3.07
CA ASN A 2 -7.49 14.89 -4.02
C ASN A 2 -7.09 15.81 -5.20
N THR A 3 -5.83 15.81 -5.64
CA THR A 3 -5.46 16.55 -6.85
C THR A 3 -5.68 15.68 -8.09
N ARG A 4 -5.98 16.31 -9.24
CA ARG A 4 -6.24 15.60 -10.50
C ARG A 4 -5.07 14.70 -10.90
N THR A 5 -3.84 15.20 -10.76
CA THR A 5 -2.61 14.48 -11.12
C THR A 5 -2.42 13.24 -10.25
N THR A 6 -2.56 13.38 -8.92
CA THR A 6 -2.43 12.26 -7.98
C THR A 6 -3.49 11.19 -8.25
N ARG A 7 -4.77 11.59 -8.40
CA ARG A 7 -5.86 10.66 -8.70
C ARG A 7 -5.64 9.90 -10.00
N ARG A 8 -5.18 10.60 -11.05
CA ARG A 8 -4.88 9.97 -12.34
C ARG A 8 -3.77 8.92 -12.20
N TYR A 9 -2.67 9.26 -11.51
CA TYR A 9 -1.58 8.33 -11.28
C TYR A 9 -2.05 7.10 -10.49
N MET A 10 -2.75 7.32 -9.38
CA MET A 10 -3.28 6.23 -8.56
C MET A 10 -4.20 5.31 -9.36
N LYS A 11 -5.14 5.87 -10.13
CA LYS A 11 -6.06 5.08 -10.97
C LYS A 11 -5.32 4.29 -12.06
N GLN A 12 -4.34 4.91 -12.71
CA GLN A 12 -3.56 4.26 -13.77
C GLN A 12 -2.74 3.06 -13.24
N HIS A 13 -2.32 3.12 -11.98
CA HIS A 13 -1.47 2.11 -11.36
C HIS A 13 -2.22 1.20 -10.37
N GLY A 14 -3.57 1.25 -10.34
CA GLY A 14 -4.37 0.39 -9.46
C GLY A 14 -4.16 0.66 -7.96
N ILE A 15 -3.73 1.87 -7.59
CA ILE A 15 -3.46 2.24 -6.20
C ILE A 15 -4.78 2.64 -5.53
N VAL A 16 -5.10 1.97 -4.42
CA VAL A 16 -6.25 2.28 -3.57
C VAL A 16 -5.80 3.14 -2.40
N GLY A 17 -6.48 4.28 -2.19
CA GLY A 17 -6.25 5.14 -1.04
C GLY A 17 -7.22 4.81 0.09
N LEU A 18 -6.71 4.60 1.30
CA LEU A 18 -7.52 4.45 2.52
C LEU A 18 -7.24 5.63 3.45
N THR A 19 -8.29 6.14 4.09
CA THR A 19 -8.17 7.14 5.14
C THR A 19 -8.54 6.46 6.45
N ALA A 20 -7.56 6.35 7.34
CA ALA A 20 -7.79 5.93 8.71
C ALA A 20 -8.07 7.18 9.55
N ASP A 21 -9.31 7.33 10.01
CA ASP A 21 -9.63 8.34 11.01
C ASP A 21 -9.22 7.81 12.38
N PHE A 22 -8.46 8.62 13.11
CA PHE A 22 -7.95 8.29 14.46
C PHE A 22 -8.49 9.28 15.49
N SER A 23 -9.71 9.77 15.26
CA SER A 23 -10.46 10.62 16.18
C SER A 23 -10.92 9.87 17.45
N GLU A 24 -11.09 8.55 17.36
CA GLU A 24 -11.42 7.67 18.49
C GLU A 24 -10.22 6.76 18.83
N GLU A 25 -9.97 6.57 20.13
CA GLU A 25 -8.91 5.67 20.59
C GLU A 25 -9.28 4.21 20.30
N SER A 26 -8.40 3.50 19.59
CA SER A 26 -8.50 2.07 19.35
C SER A 26 -7.16 1.38 19.65
N PRO A 27 -7.12 0.44 20.62
CA PRO A 27 -5.92 -0.33 20.94
C PRO A 27 -5.34 -1.10 19.74
N GLU A 28 -6.21 -1.53 18.83
CA GLU A 28 -5.85 -2.30 17.63
C GLU A 28 -5.14 -1.40 16.60
N ILE A 29 -5.64 -0.18 16.40
CA ILE A 29 -5.00 0.80 15.52
C ILE A 29 -3.65 1.23 16.10
N GLU A 30 -3.59 1.45 17.43
CA GLU A 30 -2.34 1.74 18.13
C GLU A 30 -1.30 0.62 17.96
N GLN A 31 -1.72 -0.65 18.02
CA GLN A 31 -0.83 -1.78 17.75
C GLN A 31 -0.32 -1.77 16.31
N LEU A 32 -1.22 -1.61 15.34
CA LEU A 32 -0.83 -1.54 13.92
C LEU A 32 0.14 -0.38 13.66
N MET A 33 -0.07 0.78 14.27
CA MET A 33 0.83 1.93 14.14
C MET A 33 2.23 1.61 14.69
N ARG A 34 2.32 0.91 15.84
CA ARG A 34 3.60 0.43 16.38
C ARG A 34 4.29 -0.56 15.46
N ASP A 35 3.54 -1.52 14.91
CA ASP A 35 4.07 -2.54 14.00
C ASP A 35 4.58 -1.93 12.68
N LEU A 36 3.96 -0.84 12.23
CA LEU A 36 4.41 -0.02 11.10
C LEU A 36 5.60 0.89 11.45
N GLY A 37 6.10 0.85 12.68
CA GLY A 37 7.25 1.61 13.12
C GLY A 37 6.97 3.10 13.36
N ARG A 38 5.74 3.48 13.71
CA ARG A 38 5.43 4.86 14.12
C ARG A 38 6.30 5.26 15.32
N ILE A 39 7.18 6.23 15.13
CA ILE A 39 7.99 6.80 16.21
C ILE A 39 7.20 7.97 16.82
N GLY A 40 6.66 7.78 18.02
CA GLY A 40 5.88 8.79 18.75
C GLY A 40 4.39 8.81 18.39
N ASN A 41 3.70 9.91 18.75
CA ASN A 41 2.24 10.07 18.59
C ASN A 41 1.85 11.11 17.53
N ALA A 42 2.75 11.42 16.60
CA ALA A 42 2.52 12.47 15.62
C ALA A 42 1.63 11.97 14.47
N LEU A 43 0.43 12.53 14.38
CA LEU A 43 -0.36 12.53 13.16
C LEU A 43 0.03 13.72 12.28
N PRO A 44 -0.03 13.60 10.95
CA PRO A 44 -0.44 12.44 10.16
C PRO A 44 0.70 11.42 9.92
N PHE A 45 0.33 10.14 9.84
CA PHE A 45 1.21 9.01 9.51
C PHE A 45 0.71 8.30 8.25
N TYR A 46 1.62 7.88 7.38
CA TYR A 46 1.29 7.23 6.11
C TYR A 46 2.06 5.92 5.95
N ALA A 47 1.38 4.92 5.38
CA ALA A 47 1.98 3.65 4.98
C ALA A 47 1.52 3.29 3.57
N ILE A 48 2.45 2.85 2.73
CA ILE A 48 2.18 2.30 1.40
C ILE A 48 2.49 0.81 1.45
N PHE A 49 1.53 -0.02 1.08
CA PHE A 49 1.66 -1.47 1.01
C PHE A 49 1.90 -1.89 -0.45
N PRO A 50 3.12 -2.30 -0.83
CA PRO A 50 3.41 -2.74 -2.18
C PRO A 50 2.71 -4.06 -2.52
N GLY A 51 2.15 -4.19 -3.73
CA GLY A 51 1.48 -5.42 -4.17
C GLY A 51 2.42 -6.59 -4.50
N ASN A 52 3.73 -6.41 -4.37
CA ASN A 52 4.76 -7.42 -4.61
C ASN A 52 5.23 -8.13 -3.32
N GLY A 53 4.56 -7.88 -2.19
CA GLY A 53 4.88 -8.49 -0.89
C GLY A 53 6.10 -7.88 -0.19
N GLN A 54 6.67 -6.78 -0.69
CA GLN A 54 7.70 -6.03 0.02
C GLN A 54 7.15 -5.38 1.30
N PRO A 55 8.01 -5.10 2.30
CA PRO A 55 7.61 -4.39 3.50
C PRO A 55 6.94 -3.04 3.19
N PRO A 56 6.01 -2.58 4.05
CA PRO A 56 5.37 -1.28 3.86
C PRO A 56 6.38 -0.14 3.90
N ILE A 57 6.20 0.85 3.01
CA ILE A 57 6.98 2.09 3.04
C ILE A 57 6.22 3.08 3.90
N THR A 58 6.81 3.49 5.02
CA THR A 58 6.19 4.42 5.98
C THR A 58 6.86 5.78 5.95
N PHE A 59 6.08 6.83 6.20
CA PHE A 59 6.58 8.20 6.29
C PHE A 59 5.58 9.10 7.03
N ASP A 60 6.08 10.20 7.58
CA ASP A 60 5.35 11.14 8.42
C ASP A 60 5.52 12.60 7.97
N GLY A 61 4.80 13.50 8.63
CA GLY A 61 4.89 14.94 8.43
C GLY A 61 4.05 15.45 7.25
N ILE A 62 4.45 16.59 6.69
CA ILE A 62 3.65 17.28 5.66
C ILE A 62 3.61 16.45 4.37
N LEU A 63 2.39 16.15 3.93
CA LEU A 63 2.14 15.46 2.68
C LEU A 63 2.03 16.45 1.53
N THR A 64 3.05 16.49 0.69
CA THR A 64 3.03 17.22 -0.58
C THR A 64 2.74 16.26 -1.75
N GLN A 65 2.24 16.79 -2.87
CA GLN A 65 1.99 15.97 -4.05
C GLN A 65 3.27 15.31 -4.58
N GLY A 66 4.39 16.03 -4.60
CA GLY A 66 5.68 15.48 -5.04
C GLY A 66 6.11 14.29 -4.18
N ARG A 67 6.15 14.49 -2.86
CA ARG A 67 6.54 13.46 -1.89
C ARG A 67 5.68 12.20 -1.99
N LEU A 68 4.36 12.36 -2.17
CA LEU A 68 3.47 11.23 -2.37
C LEU A 68 3.81 10.46 -3.65
N LEU A 69 3.99 11.16 -4.78
CA LEU A 69 4.30 10.52 -6.05
C LEU A 69 5.65 9.82 -6.03
N ASP A 70 6.64 10.39 -5.34
CA ASP A 70 7.96 9.77 -5.21
C ASP A 70 7.89 8.49 -4.39
N LYS A 71 7.16 8.49 -3.27
CA LYS A 71 6.93 7.31 -2.44
C LYS A 71 6.12 6.22 -3.16
N LEU A 72 5.13 6.60 -3.98
CA LEU A 72 4.38 5.65 -4.80
C LEU A 72 5.24 5.01 -5.91
N LYS A 73 6.18 5.77 -6.50
CA LYS A 73 7.13 5.22 -7.47
C LYS A 73 8.13 4.27 -6.79
N GLU A 74 8.59 4.61 -5.59
CA GLU A 74 9.48 3.78 -4.77
C GLU A 74 8.84 2.42 -4.46
N ALA A 75 7.54 2.39 -4.15
CA ALA A 75 6.80 1.15 -3.92
C ALA A 75 6.76 0.22 -5.15
N GLY A 76 6.85 0.79 -6.35
CA GLY A 76 6.76 0.04 -7.60
C GLY A 76 5.38 -0.54 -7.90
N PRO A 77 5.21 -1.18 -9.07
CA PRO A 77 3.96 -1.83 -9.45
C PRO A 77 3.71 -3.11 -8.62
N ALA A 78 2.44 -3.43 -8.41
CA ALA A 78 2.07 -4.76 -7.92
C ALA A 78 2.55 -5.82 -8.93
N THR A 79 3.32 -6.81 -8.47
CA THR A 79 3.63 -7.97 -9.31
C THR A 79 2.33 -8.69 -9.58
N THR A 80 1.97 -8.83 -10.86
CA THR A 80 0.88 -9.73 -11.25
C THR A 80 1.34 -11.13 -10.90
N ILE A 81 0.83 -11.69 -9.81
CA ILE A 81 1.00 -13.12 -9.54
C ILE A 81 0.29 -13.83 -10.69
N SER A 82 1.05 -14.25 -11.69
CA SER A 82 0.56 -15.15 -12.73
C SER A 82 0.32 -16.48 -12.05
N VAL A 83 -0.94 -16.75 -11.69
CA VAL A 83 -1.35 -18.08 -11.27
C VAL A 83 -1.21 -18.98 -12.50
N SER A 84 -0.04 -19.61 -12.65
CA SER A 84 0.16 -20.66 -13.64
C SER A 84 -0.84 -21.76 -13.33
N GLN A 85 -1.85 -21.89 -14.17
CA GLN A 85 -2.80 -22.99 -14.13
C GLN A 85 -2.01 -24.29 -14.19
N THR A 86 -1.94 -25.02 -13.08
CA THR A 86 -1.61 -26.45 -13.09
C THR A 86 -2.73 -27.16 -13.83
N THR A 87 -2.61 -27.23 -15.16
CA THR A 87 -3.43 -28.13 -15.97
C THR A 87 -2.97 -29.54 -15.63
N ASN A 88 -3.70 -30.20 -14.72
CA ASN A 88 -3.65 -31.65 -14.59
C ASN A 88 -4.17 -32.27 -15.91
N SER A 89 -3.30 -32.35 -16.91
CA SER A 89 -3.45 -33.28 -18.03
C SER A 89 -3.01 -34.65 -17.51
N ALA A 90 -3.93 -35.37 -16.86
CA ALA A 90 -3.79 -36.80 -16.66
C ALA A 90 -3.94 -37.46 -18.05
N ALA A 91 -2.80 -37.61 -18.70
CA ALA A 91 -2.62 -38.39 -19.91
C ALA A 91 -2.91 -39.88 -19.64
N ALA A 92 -3.48 -40.50 -20.66
CA ALA A 92 -3.75 -41.92 -20.82
C ALA A 92 -2.70 -42.88 -20.23
N THR A 93 -3.15 -43.99 -19.66
CA THR A 93 -2.39 -45.26 -19.72
C THR A 93 -3.33 -46.46 -19.52
N ASN A 94 -3.34 -47.32 -20.55
CA ASN A 94 -3.66 -48.76 -20.65
C ASN A 94 -4.97 -49.32 -20.06
#